data_AF-A0A4Q7PK86-F1
#
_entry.id   AF-A0A4Q7PK86-F1
#
_cell.length_a   1.000
_cell.length_b   1.000
_cell.length_c   1.000
_cell.angle_alpha   90.00
_cell.angle_beta   90.00
_cell.angle_gamma   90.00
#
_symmetry.space_group_name_H-M   'P 1'
#
loop_
_entity.id
_entity.type
_entity.pdbx_description
1 polymer ?
#
loop_
_entity_poly.entity_id
_entity_poly.type
_entity_poly.pdbx_seq_one_letter_code
_entity_poly.pdbx_strand_id
1 'polypeptide(L)' 'MKKRIFDSLEEVTGAFGEGGIIPITSMKQVMFYISRYQIQPVWICPSTTNEGKMAYYFIKAETKKPYEEWMKTKGEI' A
#
# COMPACT_ATOMS: atom_id res chain seq x y z
N MET A 1 -20.83 -2.39 -13.48
CA MET A 1 -19.88 -1.50 -12.76
C MET A 1 -19.36 -2.27 -11.56
N LYS A 2 -18.05 -2.53 -11.46
CA LYS A 2 -17.49 -3.26 -10.30
C LYS A 2 -17.68 -2.36 -9.07
N LYS A 3 -18.43 -2.81 -8.07
CA LYS A 3 -18.67 -2.04 -6.83
C LYS A 3 -17.30 -1.80 -6.18
N ARG A 4 -16.93 -0.52 -5.97
CA ARG A 4 -15.79 -0.22 -5.11
C ARG A 4 -16.20 -0.64 -3.70
N ILE A 5 -15.30 -1.32 -2.98
CA ILE A 5 -15.59 -1.80 -1.62
C ILE A 5 -15.68 -0.61 -0.65
N PHE A 6 -14.94 0.45 -0.96
CA PHE A 6 -14.91 1.71 -0.23
C PHE A 6 -15.08 2.87 -1.20
N ASP A 7 -15.68 3.96 -0.74
CA ASP A 7 -15.92 5.17 -1.52
C ASP A 7 -14.92 6.30 -1.17
N SER A 8 -14.22 6.18 -0.03
CA SER A 8 -13.21 7.15 0.40
C SER A 8 -12.05 6.52 1.20
N LEU A 9 -10.93 7.24 1.32
CA LEU A 9 -9.81 6.85 2.20
C LEU A 9 -10.21 6.85 3.68
N GLU A 10 -11.17 7.70 4.06
CA GLU A 10 -11.71 7.78 5.43
C GLU A 10 -12.42 6.47 5.80
N GLU A 11 -13.24 5.92 4.89
CA GLU A 11 -13.88 4.61 5.09
C GLU A 11 -12.86 3.49 5.22
N VAL A 12 -11.79 3.51 4.41
CA VAL A 12 -10.71 2.52 4.52
C VAL A 12 -10.04 2.62 5.89
N THR A 13 -9.72 3.83 6.35
CA THR A 13 -9.11 4.05 7.66
C THR A 13 -10.04 3.63 8.80
N GLY A 14 -11.33 3.92 8.69
CA GLY A 14 -12.35 3.46 9.65
C GLY A 14 -12.48 1.94 9.70
N ALA A 15 -12.38 1.25 8.57
CA ALA A 15 -12.50 -0.20 8.49
C ALA A 15 -11.28 -0.95 9.06
N PHE A 16 -10.06 -0.42 8.87
CA PHE A 16 -8.82 -1.07 9.31
C PHE A 16 -8.24 -0.46 10.60
N GLY A 17 -8.84 0.60 11.12
CA GLY A 17 -8.37 1.36 12.29
C GLY A 17 -7.28 2.38 11.94
N GLU A 18 -7.10 3.35 12.83
CA GLU A 18 -6.03 4.34 12.72
C GLU A 18 -4.66 3.65 12.68
N GLY A 19 -3.91 3.88 11.60
CA GLY A 19 -2.62 3.23 11.38
C GLY A 19 -2.69 1.74 11.00
N GLY A 20 -3.89 1.21 10.73
CA GLY A 20 -4.09 -0.14 10.19
C GLY A 20 -3.72 -0.30 8.71
N ILE A 21 -3.54 0.83 8.01
CA ILE A 21 -3.05 0.90 6.64
C ILE A 21 -1.78 1.73 6.55
N ILE A 22 -0.94 1.44 5.55
CA ILE A 22 0.27 2.21 5.25
C ILE A 22 0.29 2.67 3.79
N PRO A 23 0.60 3.94 3.50
CA PRO A 23 0.83 4.40 2.15
C PRO A 23 2.24 4.04 1.67
N ILE A 24 2.33 3.48 0.46
CA ILE A 24 3.61 3.25 -0.23
C ILE A 24 3.56 4.04 -1.55
N THR A 25 4.57 4.88 -1.78
CA THR A 25 4.69 5.70 -3.02
C THR A 25 5.80 5.22 -3.96
N SER A 26 6.65 4.29 -3.51
CA SER A 26 7.69 3.68 -4.33
C SER A 26 7.11 2.58 -5.20
N MET A 27 7.04 2.80 -6.52
CA MET A 27 6.54 1.79 -7.47
C MET A 27 7.34 0.48 -7.41
N LYS A 28 8.67 0.53 -7.21
CA LYS A 28 9.49 -0.67 -7.04
C LYS A 28 9.01 -1.51 -5.85
N GLN A 29 8.75 -0.87 -4.72
CA GLN A 29 8.25 -1.55 -3.52
C GLN A 29 6.82 -2.09 -3.73
N VAL A 30 5.94 -1.32 -4.38
CA VAL A 30 4.58 -1.76 -4.73
C VAL A 30 4.63 -3.03 -5.58
N MET A 31 5.45 -3.03 -6.63
CA MET A 31 5.62 -4.20 -7.50
C MET A 31 6.21 -5.39 -6.76
N PHE A 32 7.15 -5.18 -5.83
CA PHE A 32 7.68 -6.24 -4.97
C PHE A 32 6.57 -6.89 -4.13
N TYR A 33 5.72 -6.08 -3.49
CA TYR A 33 4.64 -6.57 -2.63
C TYR A 33 3.61 -7.36 -3.45
N ILE A 34 3.22 -6.84 -4.62
CA ILE A 34 2.25 -7.49 -5.49
C ILE A 34 2.82 -8.78 -6.09
N SER A 35 4.01 -8.73 -6.70
CA SER A 35 4.53 -9.87 -7.48
C SER A 35 5.02 -11.02 -6.60
N ARG A 36 5.61 -10.73 -5.44
CA ARG A 36 6.27 -11.73 -4.60
C ARG A 36 5.39 -12.21 -3.46
N TYR A 37 4.50 -11.35 -2.97
CA TYR A 37 3.63 -11.65 -1.84
C TYR A 37 2.14 -11.72 -2.22
N GLN A 38 1.78 -11.38 -3.45
CA GLN A 38 0.39 -11.37 -3.94
C GLN A 38 -0.54 -10.45 -3.13
N ILE A 39 0.03 -9.47 -2.42
CA ILE A 39 -0.72 -8.51 -1.61
C ILE A 39 -1.16 -7.36 -2.51
N GLN A 40 -2.45 -7.05 -2.51
CA GLN A 40 -3.02 -5.94 -3.27
C GLN A 40 -3.21 -4.72 -2.37
N PRO A 41 -3.05 -3.49 -2.90
CA PRO A 41 -3.46 -2.30 -2.17
C PRO A 41 -4.99 -2.29 -2.00
N VAL A 42 -5.44 -1.88 -0.82
CA VAL A 42 -6.88 -1.71 -0.52
C VAL A 42 -7.41 -0.37 -1.02
N TRP A 43 -6.52 0.60 -1.26
CA TRP A 43 -6.87 1.91 -1.79
C TRP A 43 -5.71 2.52 -2.58
N ILE A 44 -6.02 3.30 -3.61
CA ILE A 44 -5.03 4.02 -4.42
C ILE A 44 -5.57 5.42 -4.69
N CYS A 45 -4.77 6.44 -4.40
CA CYS A 45 -5.10 7.84 -4.69
C CYS A 45 -3.83 8.66 -4.93
N PRO A 46 -3.93 9.90 -5.47
CA PRO A 46 -2.80 10.82 -5.49
C PRO A 46 -2.22 11.01 -4.08
N SER A 47 -0.89 11.03 -3.98
CA SER A 47 -0.21 11.23 -2.71
C SER A 47 -0.26 12.70 -2.31
N THR A 48 -0.69 12.99 -1.08
CA THR A 48 -0.72 14.35 -0.53
C THR A 48 0.65 14.86 -0.09
N THR A 49 1.60 13.95 0.16
CA THR A 49 2.96 14.28 0.66
C THR A 49 4.07 14.10 -0.37
N ASN A 50 3.74 13.54 -1.55
CA ASN A 50 4.70 13.26 -2.62
C ASN A 50 4.06 13.68 -3.93
N GLU A 51 4.25 14.95 -4.29
CA GLU A 51 3.63 15.53 -5.48
C GLU A 51 3.95 14.73 -6.75
N GLY A 52 2.95 14.58 -7.62
CA GLY A 52 3.06 13.81 -8.86
C GLY A 52 3.12 12.29 -8.68
N LYS A 53 3.10 11.77 -7.45
CA LYS A 53 3.09 10.32 -7.17
C LYS A 53 1.72 9.84 -6.71
N MET A 54 1.46 8.57 -6.93
CA MET A 54 0.34 7.85 -6.35
C MET A 54 0.75 7.25 -4.99
N ALA A 55 -0.18 7.24 -4.03
CA ALA A 55 -0.09 6.50 -2.79
C ALA A 55 -0.92 5.21 -2.90
N TYR A 56 -0.27 4.09 -2.67
CA TYR A 56 -0.87 2.76 -2.64
C TYR A 56 -0.99 2.32 -1.19
N TYR A 57 -2.21 2.26 -0.67
CA TYR A 57 -2.47 1.90 0.72
C TYR A 57 -2.61 0.39 0.87
N PHE A 58 -1.78 -0.19 1.72
CA PHE A 58 -1.79 -1.62 2.04
C PHE A 58 -2.17 -1.83 3.50
N ILE A 59 -2.76 -2.99 3.81
CA ILE A 59 -3.04 -3.38 5.20
C ILE A 59 -1.72 -3.63 5.92
N LYS A 60 -1.45 -2.87 7.00
CA LYS A 60 -0.17 -2.89 7.72
C LYS A 60 0.20 -4.30 8.19
N ALA A 61 -0.77 -5.06 8.69
CA ALA A 61 -0.56 -6.43 9.18
C ALA A 61 -0.01 -7.37 8.10
N GLU A 62 -0.44 -7.23 6.84
CA GLU A 62 0.01 -8.06 5.72
C GLU A 62 1.41 -7.66 5.25
N THR A 63 1.82 -6.42 5.51
CA THR A 63 3.07 -5.86 4.99
C THR A 63 4.30 -6.10 5.85
N LYS A 64 4.18 -6.67 7.06
CA LYS A 64 5.31 -6.83 7.99
C LYS A 64 6.47 -7.63 7.37
N LYS A 65 6.19 -8.85 6.91
CA LYS A 65 7.19 -9.71 6.28
C LYS A 65 7.70 -9.16 4.93
N PRO A 66 6.83 -8.69 4.00
CA PRO A 66 7.28 -8.02 2.78
C PRO A 66 8.21 -6.83 3.04
N TYR A 67 7.93 -6.03 4.06
CA TYR A 67 8.75 -4.87 4.42
C TYR A 67 10.13 -5.29 4.90
N GLU A 68 10.21 -6.27 5.80
CA GLU A 68 11.48 -6.80 6.30
C GLU A 68 12.36 -7.37 5.18
N GLU A 69 11.79 -8.06 4.20
CA GLU A 69 12.53 -8.56 3.04
C GLU A 69 12.92 -7.41 2.10
N TRP A 70 11.99 -6.51 1.77
CA TRP A 70 12.26 -5.34 0.95
C TRP A 70 13.43 -4.51 1.50
N MET A 71 13.49 -4.31 2.82
CA MET A 71 14.58 -3.56 3.45
C MET A 71 15.95 -4.23 3.30
N LYS A 72 16.01 -5.55 3.15
CA LYS A 72 17.24 -6.30 2.89
C LYS A 72 17.64 -6.24 1.41
N THR A 73 16.66 -6.28 0.50
CA THR A 73 16.90 -6.41 -0.94
C THR A 73 16.86 -5.08 -1.71
N LYS A 74 16.40 -3.98 -1.12
CA LYS A 74 16.25 -2.68 -1.81
C LYS A 74 17.55 -2.08 -2.36
N GLY A 75 18.72 -2.59 -1.96
CA GLY A 75 20.02 -2.23 -2.52
C GLY A 75 20.43 -3.06 -3.75
N GLU A 76 19.70 -4.14 -4.04
CA GLU A 76 19.99 -5.11 -5.10
C GLU A 76 18.97 -5.04 -6.26
N ILE A 77 17.91 -4.22 -6.12
CA ILE A 77 16.75 -4.10 -7.05
C ILE A 77 16.62 -2.69 -7.63
#